data_AF-A0A933BH26-F1
#
_entry.id   AF-A0A933BH26-F1
#
_cell.length_a   1.000
_cell.length_b   1.000
_cell.length_c   1.000
_cell.angle_alpha   90.00
_cell.angle_beta   90.00
_cell.angle_gamma   90.00
#
_symmetry.space_group_name_H-M   'P 1'
#
loop_
_entity.id
_entity.type
_entity.pdbx_description
1 polymer ?
#
loop_
_entity_poly.entity_id
_entity_poly.type
_entity_poly.pdbx_seq_one_letter_code
_entity_poly.pdbx_strand_id
1 'polypeptide(L)' 'MSFYRDLIIKATGVNAKDAGYVEDIMREDIFHSTLDWQSRTQFVRGAREAVELLKVYRADPALSMHFPVR' A
#
# COMPACT_ATOMS: atom_id res chain seq x y z
N MET A 1 -5.22 9.90 -11.03
CA MET A 1 -4.60 9.40 -9.78
C MET A 1 -5.68 9.40 -8.71
N SER A 2 -5.76 8.35 -7.89
CA SER A 2 -6.66 8.29 -6.73
C SER A 2 -6.11 9.20 -5.62
N PHE A 3 -6.99 9.94 -4.94
CA PHE A 3 -6.64 10.81 -3.79
C PHE A 3 -5.79 10.08 -2.74
N TYR A 4 -6.07 8.79 -2.52
CA TYR A 4 -5.34 7.96 -1.58
C TYR A 4 -3.91 7.66 -2.01
N ARG A 5 -3.65 7.54 -3.31
CA ARG A 5 -2.29 7.31 -3.83
C ARG A 5 -1.40 8.51 -3.56
N ASP A 6 -1.91 9.72 -3.70
CA ASP A 6 -1.15 10.93 -3.38
C ASP A 6 -0.83 11.01 -1.88
N LEU A 7 -1.77 10.59 -1.02
CA LEU A 7 -1.54 10.51 0.42
C LEU A 7 -0.54 9.42 0.80
N ILE A 8 -0.60 8.26 0.15
CA ILE A 8 0.35 7.16 0.33
C ILE A 8 1.75 7.64 -0.05
N ILE A 9 1.93 8.22 -1.25
CA ILE A 9 3.21 8.76 -1.71
C ILE A 9 3.76 9.77 -0.69
N LYS A 10 2.92 10.68 -0.19
CA LYS A 10 3.34 11.65 0.85
C LYS A 10 3.72 10.99 2.18
N ALA A 11 3.07 9.89 2.56
CA ALA A 11 3.29 9.22 3.83
C ALA A 11 4.52 8.29 3.83
N THR A 12 4.87 7.72 2.68
CA THR A 12 5.86 6.64 2.55
C THR A 12 7.02 6.96 1.61
N GLY A 13 6.85 7.91 0.68
CA GLY A 13 7.86 8.26 -0.33
C GLY A 13 7.96 7.28 -1.51
N VAL A 14 7.04 6.31 -1.63
CA VAL A 14 7.03 5.37 -2.76
C VAL A 14 6.65 6.05 -4.07
N ASN A 15 7.02 5.44 -5.20
CA ASN A 15 6.62 5.94 -6.51
C ASN A 15 5.12 5.70 -6.78
N ALA A 16 4.59 6.33 -7.82
CA ALA A 16 3.16 6.28 -8.14
C ALA A 16 2.63 4.86 -8.46
N LYS A 17 3.48 3.97 -8.95
CA LYS A 17 3.11 2.59 -9.26
C LYS A 17 3.01 1.76 -7.99
N ASP A 18 4.04 1.83 -7.14
CA ASP A 18 4.07 1.18 -5.83
C ASP A 18 2.95 1.70 -4.93
N ALA A 19 2.58 2.98 -5.05
CA ALA A 19 1.44 3.53 -4.32
C ALA A 19 0.11 2.84 -4.66
N GLY A 20 -0.04 2.30 -5.88
CA GLY A 20 -1.19 1.47 -6.24
C GLY A 20 -1.20 0.15 -5.48
N TYR A 21 -0.09 -0.59 -5.49
CA TYR A 21 0.03 -1.84 -4.75
C TYR A 21 -0.12 -1.63 -3.24
N VAL A 22 0.45 -0.56 -2.70
CA VAL A 22 0.30 -0.19 -1.29
C VAL A 22 -1.16 0.13 -0.98
N GLU A 23 -1.88 0.83 -1.86
CA GLU A 23 -3.32 1.08 -1.68
C GLU A 23 -4.11 -0.23 -1.64
N ASP A 24 -3.82 -1.17 -2.54
CA ASP A 24 -4.51 -2.46 -2.60
C ASP A 24 -4.23 -3.29 -1.34
N ILE A 25 -2.97 -3.39 -0.91
CA ILE A 25 -2.59 -4.08 0.33
C ILE A 25 -3.26 -3.44 1.55
N MET A 26 -3.31 -2.10 1.61
CA MET A 26 -4.00 -1.41 2.69
C MET A 26 -5.49 -1.78 2.75
N ARG A 27 -6.16 -1.87 1.59
CA ARG A 27 -7.60 -2.17 1.51
C ARG A 27 -7.90 -3.63 1.80
N GLU A 28 -7.14 -4.54 1.22
CA GLU A 28 -7.44 -5.98 1.23
C GLU A 28 -6.86 -6.69 2.45
N ASP A 29 -5.66 -6.30 2.91
CA ASP A 29 -4.91 -7.07 3.92
C ASP A 29 -4.85 -6.41 5.28
N ILE A 30 -4.86 -5.07 5.34
CA ILE A 30 -4.72 -4.33 6.61
C ILE A 30 -6.08 -3.89 7.15
N PHE A 31 -6.86 -3.19 6.32
CA PHE A 31 -8.12 -2.59 6.77
C PHE A 31 -9.36 -3.40 6.41
N HIS A 32 -9.23 -4.38 5.49
CA HIS A 32 -10.32 -5.21 4.97
C HIS A 32 -11.58 -4.39 4.58
N SER A 33 -11.39 -3.15 4.08
CA SER A 33 -12.46 -2.17 3.84
C SER A 33 -11.97 -0.92 3.06
N THR A 34 -12.76 0.18 3.06
CA THR A 34 -12.35 1.47 2.49
C THR A 34 -11.50 2.30 3.45
N LEU A 35 -10.64 3.16 2.87
CA LEU A 35 -9.75 4.04 3.61
C LEU A 35 -10.47 5.24 4.28
N ASP A 36 -11.77 5.43 3.99
CA ASP A 36 -12.55 6.62 4.38
C ASP A 36 -12.87 6.69 5.89
N TRP A 37 -12.81 5.57 6.62
CA TRP A 37 -13.13 5.52 8.06
C TRP A 37 -11.91 5.61 8.98
N GLN A 38 -10.72 5.83 8.42
CA GLN A 38 -9.47 5.87 9.18
C GLN A 38 -9.08 7.30 9.55
N SER A 39 -8.58 7.48 10.78
CA SER A 39 -7.87 8.72 11.12
C SER A 39 -6.59 8.85 10.28
N ARG A 40 -6.11 10.10 10.12
CA ARG A 40 -4.85 10.36 9.39
C ARG A 40 -3.67 9.56 9.96
N THR A 41 -3.60 9.40 11.28
CA THR A 41 -2.52 8.64 11.94
C THR A 41 -2.61 7.15 11.63
N GLN A 42 -3.82 6.56 11.67
CA GLN A 42 -4.03 5.16 11.27
C GLN A 42 -3.70 4.96 9.79
N PHE A 43 -4.09 5.89 8.93
CA PHE A 43 -3.76 5.86 7.51
C PHE A 43 -2.24 5.81 7.29
N VAL A 44 -1.48 6.73 7.90
CA VAL A 44 -0.02 6.79 7.74
C VAL A 44 0.65 5.52 8.25
N ARG A 45 0.18 4.98 9.37
CA ARG A 45 0.69 3.72 9.92
C ARG A 45 0.42 2.56 8.96
N GLY A 46 -0.82 2.39 8.50
CA GLY A 46 -1.19 1.35 7.55
C GLY A 46 -0.43 1.46 6.23
N ALA A 47 -0.19 2.67 5.73
CA ALA A 47 0.59 2.87 4.51
C ALA A 47 2.05 2.39 4.66
N ARG A 48 2.68 2.65 5.81
CA ARG A 48 4.04 2.16 6.08
C ARG A 48 4.08 0.65 6.25
N GLU A 49 3.08 0.09 6.92
CA GLU A 49 2.95 -1.36 7.10
C GLU A 49 2.75 -2.08 5.76
N ALA A 50 1.90 -1.55 4.89
CA ALA A 50 1.70 -2.06 3.54
C ALA A 50 2.95 -1.99 2.66
N VAL A 51 3.84 -1.00 2.86
CA VAL A 51 5.13 -0.95 2.17
C VAL A 51 6.04 -2.11 2.60
N GLU A 52 6.04 -2.48 3.89
CA GLU A 52 6.81 -3.64 4.35
C GLU A 52 6.19 -4.95 3.85
N LEU A 53 4.86 -5.08 3.84
CA LEU A 53 4.18 -6.24 3.26
C LEU A 53 4.46 -6.38 1.76
N LEU A 54 4.50 -5.27 1.01
CA LEU A 54 4.85 -5.29 -0.41
C LEU A 54 6.24 -5.90 -0.65
N LYS A 55 7.21 -5.68 0.24
CA LYS A 55 8.53 -6.33 0.16
C LYS A 55 8.43 -7.84 0.37
N VAL A 56 7.61 -8.27 1.34
CA VAL A 56 7.35 -9.69 1.61
C VAL A 56 6.68 -10.35 0.41
N TYR A 57 5.66 -9.71 -0.18
CA TYR A 57 4.93 -10.25 -1.33
C TYR A 57 5.82 -10.38 -2.56
N ARG A 58 6.77 -9.45 -2.72
CA ARG A 58 7.79 -9.52 -3.77
C ARG A 58 8.81 -10.64 -3.55
N ALA A 59 9.08 -11.00 -2.31
CA ALA A 59 9.97 -12.10 -1.97
C ALA A 59 9.29 -13.48 -2.11
N ASP A 60 7.95 -13.53 -2.06
CA ASP A 60 7.18 -14.75 -2.28
C ASP A 60 7.06 -15.05 -3.79
N PRO A 61 7.57 -16.21 -4.27
CA PRO A 61 7.50 -16.59 -5.68
C PRO A 61 6.06 -16.64 -6.23
N ALA A 62 5.08 -17.05 -5.42
CA ALA A 62 3.69 -17.14 -5.84
C ALA A 62 3.04 -15.77 -6.02
N LEU A 63 3.41 -14.79 -5.20
CA LEU A 63 2.82 -13.45 -5.22
C LEU A 63 3.61 -12.44 -6.07
N SER A 64 4.91 -12.66 -6.25
CA SER A 64 5.80 -11.77 -7.00
C SER A 64 5.33 -11.47 -8.43
N MET A 65 4.61 -12.40 -9.07
CA MET A 65 4.01 -12.22 -10.39
C MET A 65 2.97 -11.09 -10.42
N HIS A 66 2.28 -10.85 -9.30
CA HIS A 66 1.27 -9.80 -9.15
C HIS A 66 1.86 -8.45 -8.71
N PHE A 67 3.06 -8.44 -8.11
CA PHE A 67 3.71 -7.26 -7.55
C PHE A 67 5.10 -6.97 -8.17
N PRO A 68 5.21 -6.80 -9.50
CA PRO A 68 6.50 -6.69 -10.17
C PRO A 68 7.34 -5.50 -9.70
N VAL A 69 8.64 -5.73 -9.53
CA VAL A 69 9.66 -4.69 -9.28
C VAL A 69 10.00 -4.06 -10.64
N ARG A 70 9.34 -2.96 -10.98
CA ARG A 70 9.60 -2.21 -12.21
C ARG A 70 9.33 -0.75 -11.96
#